data_AF-A0A8H5MBU0-F1
#
_entry.id   AF-A0A8H5MBU0-F1
#
_cell.length_a   1.000
_cell.length_b   1.000
_cell.length_c   1.000
_cell.angle_alpha   90.00
_cell.angle_beta   90.00
_cell.angle_gamma   90.00
#
_symmetry.space_group_name_H-M   'P 1'
#
loop_
_entity.id
_entity.type
_entity.pdbx_description
1 polymer ?
#
loop_
_entity_poly.entity_id
_entity_poly.type
_entity_poly.pdbx_seq_one_letter_code
_entity_poly.pdbx_strand_id
1 'polypeptide(L)'
;MVSCFLTLIYCILPGSVCAFIPIPFTSSTYNPCNLRYFLTRSPLSGRLAAVRFCPLHGWPCLYWLLELHVLKCSVEQKYLIFPLVSLKSPLPKQAGKFATFAGIFLLFVMVKHMPPAIKQLLTLRNPNVLPGPPLAELQSLFARTSRDAKLKNAETGWLVLTTCTLLSANRPASLGHLYRFVTRLNTNEPASRVNVASAVNKAALMRESALKSAIFVGVPRVILSLAALHEALDDDVKKSLRTQSRRFATPGNVESTVVRGRALWNSIYAPHADKLHDKLAAYHPDFISFIIQSYGSVLCPLPGATKAFADASSLADPDQGNLSRTLGSVVGIAALRAEGRVGPQLISHTFGLLKARYVEGLSAEDAWLASDEGTEWVLRTVDEILDVVQSEGQEAEMKVKL
;
A
#
# COMPACT_ATOMS: atom_id res chain seq x y z
N MET A 1 45.29 -6.69 -2.05
CA MET A 1 45.38 -7.72 -3.10
C MET A 1 44.10 -8.54 -3.07
N VAL A 2 43.56 -8.91 -4.25
CA VAL A 2 42.22 -9.49 -4.53
C VAL A 2 41.10 -8.44 -4.47
N SER A 3 40.79 -7.68 -5.54
CA SER A 3 40.15 -8.02 -6.83
C SER A 3 38.64 -8.29 -6.71
N CYS A 4 37.82 -7.28 -7.03
CA CYS A 4 36.43 -7.45 -7.45
C CYS A 4 36.31 -6.94 -8.89
N PHE A 5 36.09 -7.87 -9.81
CA PHE A 5 35.73 -7.61 -11.20
C PHE A 5 34.28 -7.10 -11.25
N LEU A 6 34.06 -5.94 -11.85
CA LEU A 6 32.79 -5.65 -12.52
C LEU A 6 33.08 -5.44 -14.00
N THR A 7 32.74 -6.46 -14.79
CA THR A 7 32.78 -6.42 -16.25
C THR A 7 31.63 -5.54 -16.73
N LEU A 8 31.91 -4.31 -17.14
CA LEU A 8 31.02 -3.55 -18.02
C LEU A 8 31.48 -3.75 -19.45
N ILE A 9 30.68 -4.49 -20.23
CA ILE A 9 30.86 -4.63 -21.68
C ILE A 9 30.43 -3.32 -22.32
N TYR A 10 31.40 -2.52 -22.77
CA TYR A 10 31.17 -1.49 -23.78
C TYR A 10 31.73 -2.00 -25.11
N CYS A 11 30.90 -1.98 -26.15
CA CYS A 11 31.34 -2.20 -27.52
C CYS A 11 32.37 -1.12 -27.89
N ILE A 12 33.64 -1.51 -27.95
CA ILE A 12 34.73 -0.71 -28.51
C ILE A 12 34.67 -0.86 -30.03
N LEU A 13 34.39 0.23 -30.75
CA LEU A 13 34.88 0.38 -32.12
C LEU A 13 36.41 0.60 -32.03
N PRO A 14 37.24 -0.15 -32.78
CA PRO A 14 38.69 -0.02 -32.69
C PRO A 14 39.15 1.27 -33.39
N GLY A 15 39.93 2.12 -32.70
CA GLY A 15 40.73 3.17 -33.37
C GLY A 15 40.88 4.56 -32.73
N SER A 16 40.33 4.84 -31.55
CA SER A 16 40.41 6.20 -30.98
C SER A 16 41.34 6.29 -29.77
N VAL A 17 42.49 6.93 -29.95
CA VAL A 17 43.43 7.31 -28.88
C VAL A 17 42.98 8.67 -28.31
N CYS A 18 42.65 8.72 -27.01
CA CYS A 18 42.42 9.99 -26.31
C CYS A 18 43.62 10.30 -25.41
N ALA A 19 44.33 11.39 -25.71
CA ALA A 19 45.39 11.93 -24.86
C ALA A 19 44.78 12.79 -23.74
N PHE A 20 45.25 12.59 -22.50
CA PHE A 20 44.97 13.46 -21.37
C PHE A 20 46.08 14.51 -21.24
N ILE A 21 45.72 15.79 -21.26
CA ILE A 21 46.62 16.89 -20.89
C ILE A 21 46.15 17.44 -19.53
N PRO A 22 46.96 17.37 -18.46
CA PRO A 22 46.61 18.00 -17.19
C PRO A 22 46.94 19.50 -17.25
N ILE A 23 46.00 20.35 -16.81
CA ILE A 23 46.25 21.78 -16.58
C ILE A 23 46.22 22.00 -15.05
N PRO A 24 47.23 22.66 -14.45
CA PRO A 24 47.25 22.92 -13.01
C PRO A 24 46.33 24.10 -12.66
N PHE A 25 45.57 23.98 -11.57
CA PHE A 25 44.80 25.09 -11.00
C PHE A 25 45.61 25.81 -9.92
N THR A 26 45.82 27.12 -10.10
CA THR A 26 46.25 28.04 -9.05
C THR A 26 45.05 28.84 -8.54
N SER A 27 44.97 29.00 -7.21
CA SER A 27 43.90 29.66 -6.46
C SER A 27 43.79 31.16 -6.71
N SER A 28 42.57 31.69 -6.84
CA SER A 28 41.98 32.67 -5.90
C SER A 28 40.65 33.22 -6.44
N THR A 29 39.76 33.57 -5.50
CA THR A 29 38.44 34.21 -5.64
C THR A 29 37.25 33.30 -6.01
N TYR A 30 36.42 33.04 -4.99
CA TYR A 30 35.14 32.34 -5.08
C TYR A 30 34.02 33.38 -5.16
N ASN A 31 33.22 33.34 -6.22
CA ASN A 31 32.01 34.18 -6.37
C ASN A 31 30.88 33.25 -6.88
N PRO A 32 29.79 33.03 -6.12
CA PRO A 32 28.93 31.86 -6.36
C PRO A 32 27.88 32.02 -7.47
N CYS A 33 27.90 33.10 -8.27
CA CYS A 33 26.87 33.37 -9.27
C CYS A 33 27.41 33.71 -10.68
N ASN A 34 28.39 32.95 -11.19
CA ASN A 34 28.75 33.03 -12.62
C ASN A 34 28.51 31.69 -13.32
N LEU A 35 27.42 31.61 -14.09
CA LEU A 35 27.22 30.53 -15.07
C LEU A 35 28.26 30.69 -16.20
N ARG A 36 29.13 29.70 -16.38
CA ARG A 36 29.95 29.58 -17.60
C ARG A 36 29.40 28.47 -18.47
N TYR A 37 29.10 28.80 -19.73
CA TYR A 37 28.77 27.83 -20.77
C TYR A 37 30.05 27.52 -21.55
N PHE A 38 30.36 26.24 -21.73
CA PHE A 38 31.38 25.81 -22.69
C PHE A 38 30.68 25.26 -23.93
N LEU A 39 31.00 25.85 -25.07
CA LEU A 39 30.58 25.36 -26.38
C LEU A 39 31.65 24.39 -26.87
N THR A 40 31.28 23.13 -27.07
CA THR A 40 32.16 22.16 -27.73
C THR A 40 31.53 21.72 -29.04
N ARG A 41 32.37 21.56 -30.06
CA ARG A 41 31.95 21.18 -31.41
C ARG A 41 32.25 19.70 -31.59
N SER A 42 31.23 18.90 -31.86
CA SER A 42 31.41 17.47 -32.13
C SER A 42 32.18 17.27 -33.44
N PRO A 43 33.26 16.45 -33.47
CA PRO A 43 34.03 16.20 -34.70
C PRO A 43 33.25 15.40 -35.76
N LEU A 44 32.16 14.73 -35.38
CA LEU A 44 31.42 13.82 -36.27
C LEU A 44 30.10 14.42 -36.81
N SER A 45 29.58 15.50 -36.23
CA SER A 45 28.28 16.08 -36.66
C SER A 45 28.27 17.59 -36.87
N GLY A 46 29.37 18.29 -36.53
CA GLY A 46 29.49 19.74 -36.70
C GLY A 46 28.57 20.60 -35.82
N ARG A 47 27.69 19.99 -35.01
CA ARG A 47 26.73 20.68 -34.14
C ARG A 47 27.38 21.12 -32.83
N LEU A 48 26.93 22.27 -32.32
CA LEU A 48 27.32 22.86 -31.05
C LEU A 48 26.55 22.18 -29.91
N ALA A 49 27.27 21.70 -28.90
CA ALA A 49 26.69 21.23 -27.64
C ALA A 49 27.14 22.16 -26.51
N ALA A 50 26.18 22.62 -25.71
CA ALA A 50 26.44 23.38 -24.49
C ALA A 50 26.42 22.42 -23.30
N VAL A 51 27.53 22.32 -22.57
CA VAL A 51 27.63 21.50 -21.36
C VAL A 51 27.52 22.41 -20.14
N ARG A 52 26.59 22.08 -19.22
CA ARG A 52 26.38 22.81 -17.97
C ARG A 52 27.09 22.08 -16.83
N PHE A 53 28.02 22.75 -16.18
CA PHE A 53 28.64 22.26 -14.94
C PHE A 53 27.95 22.90 -13.74
N CYS A 54 27.48 22.08 -12.79
CA CYS A 54 27.02 22.52 -11.48
C CYS A 54 28.14 22.22 -10.48
N PRO A 55 28.68 23.19 -9.71
CA PRO A 55 29.90 22.96 -8.93
C PRO A 55 29.70 22.13 -7.66
N LEU A 56 28.48 21.69 -7.33
CA LEU A 56 28.21 21.09 -6.01
C LEU A 56 28.33 19.57 -5.93
N HIS A 57 28.38 18.82 -7.03
CA HIS A 57 28.65 17.37 -7.00
C HIS A 57 29.52 16.97 -8.20
N GLY A 58 30.73 16.49 -7.94
CA GLY A 58 31.78 16.22 -8.94
C GLY A 58 31.55 15.01 -9.85
N TRP A 59 30.39 14.92 -10.51
CA TRP A 59 30.07 13.90 -11.52
C TRP A 59 29.37 14.53 -12.73
N PRO A 60 29.74 14.19 -13.98
CA PRO A 60 29.05 14.70 -15.16
C PRO A 60 27.72 13.97 -15.37
N CYS A 61 26.60 14.68 -15.23
CA CYS A 61 25.29 14.21 -15.71
C CYS A 61 25.14 14.56 -17.20
N LEU A 62 25.09 13.54 -18.07
CA LEU A 62 24.69 13.72 -19.47
C LEU A 62 23.16 13.85 -19.55
N TYR A 63 22.65 15.04 -19.86
CA TYR A 63 21.27 15.22 -20.30
C TYR A 63 21.24 15.32 -21.83
N TRP A 64 20.46 14.46 -22.47
CA TRP A 64 20.05 14.67 -23.85
C TRP A 64 18.96 15.74 -23.88
N LEU A 65 19.26 16.90 -24.44
CA LEU A 65 18.27 17.93 -24.75
C LEU A 65 17.44 17.46 -25.95
N LEU A 66 16.15 17.19 -25.72
CA LEU A 66 15.14 17.19 -26.78
C LEU A 66 14.84 18.66 -27.10
N GLU A 67 15.17 19.10 -28.31
CA GLU A 67 14.77 20.44 -28.80
C GLU A 67 13.24 20.53 -28.88
N LEU A 68 12.62 21.20 -27.90
CA LEU A 68 11.27 21.73 -28.03
C LEU A 68 11.36 23.10 -28.72
N HIS A 69 10.94 23.16 -29.99
CA HIS A 69 10.65 24.42 -30.65
C HIS A 69 9.49 25.11 -29.90
N VAL A 70 9.80 26.20 -29.18
CA VAL A 70 8.81 27.09 -28.57
C VAL A 70 8.25 27.99 -29.66
N LEU A 71 7.06 27.64 -30.17
CA LEU A 71 6.19 28.58 -30.86
C LEU A 71 5.36 29.31 -29.81
N LYS A 72 5.64 30.61 -29.65
CA LYS A 72 4.76 31.56 -28.94
C LYS A 72 3.36 31.52 -29.59
N CYS A 73 2.35 31.17 -28.83
CA CYS A 73 0.98 31.61 -29.09
C CYS A 73 0.24 31.86 -27.78
N SER A 74 -0.39 33.02 -27.73
CA SER A 74 -1.23 33.53 -26.66
C SER A 74 -2.65 32.94 -26.76
N VAL A 75 -3.40 33.05 -25.66
CA VAL A 75 -4.88 32.99 -25.53
C VAL A 75 -5.54 31.61 -25.33
N GLU A 76 -6.30 31.58 -24.23
CA GLU A 76 -7.46 30.74 -23.84
C GLU A 76 -7.67 29.37 -24.53
N GLN A 77 -7.73 28.30 -23.72
CA GLN A 77 -8.34 27.04 -24.12
C GLN A 77 -9.58 26.71 -23.27
N LYS A 78 -10.73 26.98 -23.88
CA LYS A 78 -12.01 26.30 -23.62
C LYS A 78 -11.87 24.82 -24.03
N TYR A 79 -12.44 23.95 -23.21
CA TYR A 79 -12.58 22.52 -23.50
C TYR A 79 -13.39 22.30 -24.79
N LEU A 80 -12.86 21.52 -25.73
CA LEU A 80 -13.58 21.04 -26.91
C LEU A 80 -13.69 19.52 -26.86
N ILE A 81 -14.94 19.09 -26.68
CA ILE A 81 -15.44 17.72 -26.82
C ILE A 81 -15.50 17.40 -28.31
N PHE A 82 -14.90 16.29 -28.76
CA PHE A 82 -15.07 15.78 -30.12
C PHE A 82 -16.33 14.90 -30.20
N PRO A 83 -17.26 15.16 -31.13
CA PRO A 83 -18.20 14.13 -31.57
C PRO A 83 -17.65 13.38 -32.79
N LEU A 84 -17.86 12.07 -32.79
CA LEU A 84 -17.71 11.19 -33.94
C LEU A 84 -18.60 11.65 -35.10
N VAL A 85 -18.00 12.01 -36.23
CA VAL A 85 -18.70 12.17 -37.51
C VAL A 85 -18.09 11.24 -38.54
N SER A 86 -18.94 10.35 -39.04
CA SER A 86 -18.71 9.46 -40.17
C SER A 86 -18.68 10.27 -41.47
N LEU A 87 -17.58 10.19 -42.22
CA LEU A 87 -17.45 10.80 -43.55
C LEU A 87 -17.16 9.71 -44.58
N LYS A 88 -18.19 9.38 -45.37
CA LYS A 88 -18.09 8.70 -46.67
C LYS A 88 -17.77 9.75 -47.74
N SER A 89 -16.65 9.61 -48.45
CA SER A 89 -16.48 10.04 -49.85
C SER A 89 -15.11 9.56 -50.40
N PRO A 90 -14.95 9.43 -51.74
CA PRO A 90 -13.96 8.52 -52.33
C PRO A 90 -12.60 9.17 -52.61
N LEU A 91 -11.55 8.37 -52.46
CA LEU A 91 -10.15 8.71 -52.79
C LEU A 91 -9.93 8.86 -54.30
N PRO A 92 -9.15 9.87 -54.76
CA PRO A 92 -8.55 9.84 -56.08
C PRO A 92 -7.23 9.04 -56.05
N LYS A 93 -7.09 8.15 -57.05
CA LYS A 93 -5.85 7.46 -57.39
C LYS A 93 -4.89 8.45 -58.05
N GLN A 94 -3.70 8.63 -57.48
CA GLN A 94 -2.47 8.83 -58.27
C GLN A 94 -1.22 8.50 -57.45
N ALA A 95 -0.31 7.80 -58.11
CA ALA A 95 0.84 7.11 -57.56
C ALA A 95 2.05 8.04 -57.37
N GLY A 96 2.87 7.76 -56.35
CA GLY A 96 4.15 8.43 -56.16
C GLY A 96 4.98 7.75 -55.07
N LYS A 97 5.91 6.89 -55.50
CA LYS A 97 6.90 6.17 -54.70
C LYS A 97 7.58 7.06 -53.64
N PHE A 98 7.51 6.70 -52.36
CA PHE A 98 8.63 6.91 -51.44
C PHE A 98 8.77 5.70 -50.52
N ALA A 99 10.02 5.24 -50.46
CA ALA A 99 10.47 4.03 -49.82
C ALA A 99 10.10 3.95 -48.35
N THR A 100 9.54 2.80 -48.01
CA THR A 100 9.70 2.01 -46.79
C THR A 100 10.96 2.38 -46.00
N PHE A 101 10.84 3.29 -45.04
CA PHE A 101 11.74 3.30 -43.88
C PHE A 101 11.04 2.53 -42.78
N ALA A 102 11.61 1.37 -42.48
CA ALA A 102 11.21 0.45 -41.44
C ALA A 102 10.91 1.22 -40.15
N GLY A 103 9.62 1.37 -39.86
CA GLY A 103 9.16 1.57 -38.51
C GLY A 103 9.59 0.34 -37.73
N ILE A 104 10.65 0.48 -36.93
CA ILE A 104 10.92 -0.39 -35.80
C ILE A 104 9.73 -0.20 -34.86
N PHE A 105 8.62 -0.88 -35.19
CA PHE A 105 7.62 -1.23 -34.22
C PHE A 105 8.38 -2.04 -33.18
N LEU A 106 8.61 -1.44 -32.01
CA LEU A 106 8.78 -2.22 -30.80
C LEU A 106 7.57 -3.14 -30.72
N LEU A 107 7.70 -4.35 -31.26
CA LEU A 107 6.89 -5.47 -30.87
C LEU A 107 7.15 -5.64 -29.38
N PHE A 108 6.27 -5.05 -28.56
CA PHE A 108 6.08 -5.51 -27.20
C PHE A 108 5.88 -7.02 -27.29
N VAL A 109 6.92 -7.77 -26.94
CA VAL A 109 6.83 -9.21 -26.76
C VAL A 109 5.93 -9.40 -25.55
N MET A 110 4.62 -9.40 -25.79
CA MET A 110 3.64 -9.74 -24.77
C MET A 110 3.88 -11.20 -24.41
N VAL A 111 4.35 -11.46 -23.20
CA VAL A 111 4.45 -12.82 -22.66
C VAL A 111 3.03 -13.35 -22.51
N LYS A 112 2.53 -14.06 -23.53
CA LYS A 112 1.17 -14.64 -23.54
C LYS A 112 1.07 -15.93 -22.74
N HIS A 113 2.19 -16.63 -22.58
CA HIS A 113 2.25 -17.91 -21.89
C HIS A 113 3.49 -18.00 -21.02
N MET A 114 3.33 -18.57 -19.83
CA MET A 114 4.42 -18.84 -18.92
C MET A 114 5.18 -20.11 -19.36
N PRO A 115 6.51 -20.07 -19.54
CA PRO A 115 7.30 -21.24 -19.89
C PRO A 115 7.13 -22.37 -18.86
N PRO A 116 7.14 -23.65 -19.25
CA PRO A 116 6.96 -24.78 -18.33
C PRO A 116 7.93 -24.77 -17.15
N ALA A 117 9.20 -24.44 -17.37
CA ALA A 117 10.20 -24.33 -16.31
C ALA A 117 9.82 -23.26 -15.28
N ILE A 118 9.31 -22.10 -15.72
CA ILE A 118 8.85 -21.05 -14.81
C ILE A 118 7.60 -21.50 -14.04
N LYS A 119 6.64 -22.17 -14.70
CA LYS A 119 5.46 -22.75 -14.01
C LYS A 119 5.89 -23.70 -12.90
N GLN A 120 6.85 -24.58 -13.17
CA GLN A 120 7.40 -25.50 -12.17
C GLN A 120 8.07 -24.76 -11.02
N LEU A 121 8.89 -23.74 -11.30
CA LEU A 121 9.55 -22.96 -10.25
C LEU A 121 8.54 -22.25 -9.33
N LEU A 122 7.43 -21.77 -9.88
CA LEU A 122 6.37 -21.12 -9.10
C LEU A 122 5.60 -22.08 -8.19
N THR A 123 5.65 -23.40 -8.42
CA THR A 123 5.04 -24.38 -7.48
C THR A 123 5.94 -24.67 -6.28
N LEU A 124 7.21 -24.27 -6.33
CA LEU A 124 8.17 -24.52 -5.24
C LEU A 124 7.97 -23.51 -4.11
N ARG A 125 8.51 -23.83 -2.92
CA ARG A 125 8.52 -22.95 -1.73
C ARG A 125 7.12 -22.58 -1.20
N ASN A 126 6.15 -23.49 -1.32
CA ASN A 126 4.82 -23.38 -0.71
C ASN A 126 4.09 -22.06 -1.10
N PRO A 127 3.80 -21.86 -2.40
CA PRO A 127 3.24 -20.60 -2.91
C PRO A 127 1.77 -20.37 -2.51
N ASN A 128 1.09 -21.41 -2.04
CA ASN A 128 -0.33 -21.39 -1.74
C ASN A 128 -0.61 -20.88 -0.33
N VAL A 129 -1.80 -20.31 -0.15
CA VAL A 129 -2.30 -19.91 1.18
C VAL A 129 -2.44 -21.11 2.10
N LEU A 130 -2.34 -20.86 3.40
CA LEU A 130 -2.53 -21.91 4.39
C LEU A 130 -4.02 -22.26 4.52
N PRO A 131 -4.40 -23.56 4.63
CA PRO A 131 -5.79 -23.97 4.80
C PRO A 131 -6.40 -23.37 6.07
N GLY A 132 -7.71 -23.13 6.18
CA GLY A 132 -8.27 -22.77 7.50
C GLY A 132 -8.28 -23.98 8.44
N PRO A 133 -8.26 -23.80 9.77
CA PRO A 133 -8.55 -24.90 10.69
C PRO A 133 -10.01 -25.38 10.51
N PRO A 134 -10.40 -26.53 11.10
CA PRO A 134 -11.74 -27.08 10.95
C PRO A 134 -12.83 -26.07 11.32
N LEU A 135 -13.92 -26.04 10.54
CA LEU A 135 -14.97 -25.03 10.71
C LEU A 135 -15.58 -25.04 12.13
N ALA A 136 -15.72 -26.21 12.75
CA ALA A 136 -16.22 -26.32 14.11
C ALA A 136 -15.31 -25.63 15.14
N GLU A 137 -13.99 -25.72 14.96
CA GLU A 137 -13.02 -25.05 15.83
C GLU A 137 -13.05 -23.54 15.63
N LEU A 138 -13.13 -23.06 14.37
CA LEU A 138 -13.32 -21.64 14.07
C LEU A 138 -14.61 -21.08 14.70
N GLN A 139 -15.72 -21.81 14.56
CA GLN A 139 -17.00 -21.39 15.13
C GLN A 139 -16.94 -21.34 16.66
N SER A 140 -16.31 -22.33 17.30
CA SER A 140 -16.10 -22.36 18.75
C SER A 140 -15.23 -21.18 19.21
N LEU A 141 -14.12 -20.92 18.52
CA LEU A 141 -13.25 -19.77 18.75
C LEU A 141 -14.01 -18.44 18.64
N PHE A 142 -14.74 -18.23 17.54
CA PHE A 142 -15.50 -17.00 17.31
C PHE A 142 -16.60 -16.83 18.37
N ALA A 143 -17.31 -17.90 18.71
CA ALA A 143 -18.34 -17.86 19.75
C ALA A 143 -17.79 -17.46 21.12
N ARG A 144 -16.65 -18.03 21.53
CA ARG A 144 -16.02 -17.73 22.81
C ARG A 144 -15.47 -16.31 22.87
N THR A 145 -14.66 -15.92 21.89
CA THR A 145 -14.02 -14.59 21.85
C THR A 145 -15.03 -13.47 21.62
N SER A 146 -16.07 -13.68 20.81
CA SER A 146 -17.17 -12.72 20.64
C SER A 146 -18.01 -12.55 21.91
N ARG A 147 -18.27 -13.64 22.65
CA ARG A 147 -18.98 -13.55 23.94
C ARG A 147 -18.16 -12.74 24.95
N ASP A 148 -16.86 -12.98 25.01
CA ASP A 148 -15.98 -12.22 25.90
C ASP A 148 -15.96 -10.72 25.53
N ALA A 149 -15.91 -10.41 24.24
CA ALA A 149 -16.01 -9.04 23.73
C ALA A 149 -17.34 -8.36 24.12
N LYS A 150 -18.47 -9.08 24.04
CA LYS A 150 -19.78 -8.57 24.47
C LYS A 150 -19.82 -8.22 25.94
N LEU A 151 -19.26 -9.08 26.80
CA LEU A 151 -19.18 -8.83 28.24
C LEU A 151 -18.36 -7.56 28.57
N LYS A 152 -17.44 -7.20 27.68
CA LYS A 152 -16.56 -6.02 27.79
C LYS A 152 -17.05 -4.82 26.99
N ASN A 153 -18.19 -4.92 26.28
CA ASN A 153 -18.68 -3.92 25.33
C ASN A 153 -17.63 -3.53 24.27
N ALA A 154 -16.89 -4.52 23.75
CA ALA A 154 -15.73 -4.37 22.86
C ALA A 154 -15.90 -5.11 21.51
N GLU A 155 -17.13 -5.20 21.01
CA GLU A 155 -17.47 -5.98 19.82
C GLU A 155 -16.84 -5.43 18.53
N THR A 156 -16.68 -4.10 18.43
CA THR A 156 -16.03 -3.46 17.27
C THR A 156 -14.54 -3.78 17.30
N GLY A 157 -13.89 -3.62 18.46
CA GLY A 157 -12.51 -3.99 18.70
C GLY A 157 -12.25 -5.46 18.37
N TRP A 158 -13.14 -6.35 18.81
CA TRP A 158 -13.07 -7.79 18.51
C TRP A 158 -13.17 -8.08 17.01
N LEU A 159 -14.10 -7.48 16.29
CA LEU A 159 -14.23 -7.70 14.84
C LEU A 159 -12.98 -7.22 14.09
N VAL A 160 -12.44 -6.05 14.47
CA VAL A 160 -11.24 -5.45 13.89
C VAL A 160 -10.02 -6.32 14.16
N LEU A 161 -9.75 -6.69 15.43
CA LEU A 161 -8.59 -7.51 15.78
C LEU A 161 -8.68 -8.90 15.16
N THR A 162 -9.85 -9.54 15.18
CA THR A 162 -10.01 -10.90 14.61
C THR A 162 -9.77 -10.89 13.10
N THR A 163 -10.31 -9.88 12.39
CA THR A 163 -10.07 -9.72 10.96
C THR A 163 -8.59 -9.57 10.64
N CYS A 164 -7.89 -8.71 11.39
CA CYS A 164 -6.46 -8.46 11.19
C CYS A 164 -5.61 -9.68 11.52
N THR A 165 -5.91 -10.40 12.60
CA THR A 165 -5.19 -11.60 13.01
C THR A 165 -5.32 -12.72 11.96
N LEU A 166 -6.53 -13.03 11.50
CA LEU A 166 -6.76 -14.08 10.50
C LEU A 166 -6.08 -13.76 9.15
N LEU A 167 -6.14 -12.51 8.74
CA LEU A 167 -5.48 -12.01 7.53
C LEU A 167 -3.96 -12.13 7.66
N SER A 168 -3.40 -11.72 8.80
CA SER A 168 -1.96 -11.75 9.05
C SER A 168 -1.44 -13.18 9.14
N ALA A 169 -2.20 -14.10 9.73
CA ALA A 169 -1.92 -15.54 9.74
C ALA A 169 -2.01 -16.20 8.34
N ASN A 170 -2.36 -15.44 7.30
CA ASN A 170 -2.49 -15.91 5.91
C ASN A 170 -3.51 -17.05 5.74
N ARG A 171 -4.66 -16.92 6.44
CA ARG A 171 -5.80 -17.86 6.41
C ARG A 171 -7.04 -17.18 5.79
N PRO A 172 -7.03 -16.86 4.48
CA PRO A 172 -8.05 -16.00 3.87
C PRO A 172 -9.48 -16.57 3.93
N ALA A 173 -9.66 -17.89 3.83
CA ALA A 173 -10.96 -18.53 3.93
C ALA A 173 -11.66 -18.27 5.29
N SER A 174 -10.88 -18.16 6.37
CA SER A 174 -11.38 -17.90 7.72
C SER A 174 -12.10 -16.54 7.84
N LEU A 175 -11.75 -15.55 7.00
CA LEU A 175 -12.47 -14.27 6.98
C LEU A 175 -13.90 -14.44 6.45
N GLY A 176 -14.09 -15.30 5.44
CA GLY A 176 -15.42 -15.61 4.93
C GLY A 176 -16.29 -16.31 5.98
N HIS A 177 -15.69 -17.19 6.79
CA HIS A 177 -16.36 -17.81 7.93
C HIS A 177 -16.69 -16.79 9.03
N LEU A 178 -15.78 -15.87 9.35
CA LEU A 178 -16.02 -14.78 10.30
C LEU A 178 -17.18 -13.89 9.85
N TYR A 179 -17.22 -13.48 8.58
CA TYR A 179 -18.33 -12.68 8.02
C TYR A 179 -19.68 -13.39 8.22
N ARG A 180 -19.76 -14.67 7.86
CA ARG A 180 -20.99 -15.46 8.04
C ARG A 180 -21.37 -15.60 9.51
N PHE A 181 -20.39 -15.78 10.40
CA PHE A 181 -20.61 -15.84 11.84
C PHE A 181 -21.22 -14.55 12.39
N VAL A 182 -20.70 -13.38 12.01
CA VAL A 182 -21.20 -12.10 12.55
C VAL A 182 -22.49 -11.59 11.89
N THR A 183 -22.88 -12.17 10.75
CA THR A 183 -24.06 -11.73 9.98
C THR A 183 -25.23 -12.70 10.02
N ARG A 184 -25.09 -13.90 10.59
CA ARG A 184 -26.13 -14.93 10.58
C ARG A 184 -26.42 -15.42 11.99
N LEU A 185 -27.70 -15.68 12.28
CA LEU A 185 -28.12 -16.34 13.53
C LEU A 185 -27.68 -17.82 13.53
N ASN A 186 -27.76 -18.47 12.36
CA ASN A 186 -27.24 -19.80 12.12
C ASN A 186 -26.26 -19.75 10.94
N THR A 187 -24.98 -20.00 11.21
CA THR A 187 -23.91 -19.85 10.20
C THR A 187 -24.12 -20.69 8.94
N ASN A 188 -24.83 -21.82 9.06
CA ASN A 188 -25.09 -22.76 7.97
C ASN A 188 -26.35 -22.42 7.15
N GLU A 189 -27.17 -21.45 7.58
CA GLU A 189 -28.42 -21.09 6.93
C GLU A 189 -28.35 -19.66 6.37
N PRO A 190 -28.20 -19.48 5.05
CA PRO A 190 -28.18 -18.15 4.43
C PRO A 190 -29.41 -17.29 4.75
N ALA A 191 -30.58 -17.91 4.90
CA ALA A 191 -31.83 -17.24 5.26
C ALA A 191 -31.84 -16.66 6.68
N SER A 192 -30.94 -17.11 7.57
CA SER A 192 -30.85 -16.62 8.96
C SER A 192 -30.03 -15.33 9.10
N ARG A 193 -29.67 -14.71 7.98
CA ARG A 193 -28.91 -13.46 7.96
C ARG A 193 -29.71 -12.34 8.65
N VAL A 194 -29.00 -11.55 9.43
CA VAL A 194 -29.53 -10.31 10.01
C VAL A 194 -29.89 -9.30 8.91
N ASN A 195 -30.42 -8.13 9.30
CA ASN A 195 -30.68 -7.01 8.40
C ASN A 195 -29.46 -6.69 7.50
N VAL A 196 -29.73 -6.45 6.21
CA VAL A 196 -28.75 -6.10 5.16
C VAL A 196 -27.82 -4.97 5.58
N ALA A 197 -28.34 -3.88 6.13
CA ALA A 197 -27.56 -2.71 6.51
C ALA A 197 -26.58 -3.00 7.66
N SER A 198 -26.93 -3.90 8.59
CA SER A 198 -25.99 -4.38 9.62
C SER A 198 -24.90 -5.26 8.99
N ALA A 199 -25.27 -6.14 8.05
CA ALA A 199 -24.30 -6.96 7.33
C ALA A 199 -23.33 -6.12 6.49
N VAL A 200 -23.82 -5.05 5.85
CA VAL A 200 -23.01 -4.06 5.11
C VAL A 200 -22.02 -3.36 6.05
N ASN A 201 -22.46 -2.94 7.24
CA ASN A 201 -21.58 -2.31 8.21
C ASN A 201 -20.45 -3.26 8.66
N LYS A 202 -20.79 -4.50 9.01
CA LYS A 202 -19.81 -5.54 9.39
C LYS A 202 -18.80 -5.82 8.27
N ALA A 203 -19.30 -6.00 7.04
CA ALA A 203 -18.43 -6.18 5.88
C ALA A 203 -17.52 -4.96 5.63
N ALA A 204 -18.03 -3.74 5.82
CA ALA A 204 -17.25 -2.52 5.67
C ALA A 204 -16.16 -2.38 6.74
N LEU A 205 -16.47 -2.67 8.01
CA LEU A 205 -15.48 -2.69 9.11
C LEU A 205 -14.35 -3.69 8.82
N MET A 206 -14.69 -4.89 8.34
CA MET A 206 -13.71 -5.90 7.96
C MET A 206 -12.85 -5.44 6.77
N ARG A 207 -13.45 -4.83 5.74
CA ARG A 207 -12.73 -4.28 4.58
C ARG A 207 -11.77 -3.15 4.97
N GLU A 208 -12.21 -2.24 5.83
CA GLU A 208 -11.37 -1.13 6.30
C GLU A 208 -10.23 -1.63 7.18
N SER A 209 -10.49 -2.61 8.06
CA SER A 209 -9.46 -3.28 8.87
C SER A 209 -8.38 -3.92 7.99
N ALA A 210 -8.79 -4.65 6.95
CA ALA A 210 -7.89 -5.28 5.99
C ALA A 210 -7.09 -4.26 5.16
N LEU A 211 -7.69 -3.14 4.76
CA LEU A 211 -6.96 -2.07 4.09
C LEU A 211 -5.89 -1.46 5.00
N LYS A 212 -6.24 -1.16 6.26
CA LYS A 212 -5.30 -0.57 7.22
C LYS A 212 -4.17 -1.52 7.59
N SER A 213 -4.43 -2.83 7.61
CA SER A 213 -3.38 -3.83 7.89
C SER A 213 -2.31 -3.92 6.79
N ALA A 214 -2.59 -3.43 5.57
CA ALA A 214 -1.64 -3.46 4.45
C ALA A 214 -0.28 -2.82 4.77
N ILE A 215 -0.26 -1.81 5.63
CA ILE A 215 0.97 -1.12 6.08
C ILE A 215 1.87 -2.05 6.92
N PHE A 216 1.29 -3.04 7.58
CA PHE A 216 2.01 -3.95 8.48
C PHE A 216 2.38 -5.28 7.83
N VAL A 217 1.47 -5.86 7.03
CA VAL A 217 1.65 -7.23 6.48
C VAL A 217 1.86 -7.27 4.95
N GLY A 218 1.75 -6.13 4.29
CA GLY A 218 1.90 -6.00 2.85
C GLY A 218 0.64 -6.32 2.04
N VAL A 219 0.61 -5.78 0.82
CA VAL A 219 -0.52 -5.86 -0.12
C VAL A 219 -0.92 -7.29 -0.51
N PRO A 220 0.00 -8.26 -0.72
CA PRO A 220 -0.39 -9.60 -1.18
C PRO A 220 -1.35 -10.34 -0.25
N ARG A 221 -1.10 -10.33 1.07
CA ARG A 221 -2.01 -10.98 2.04
C ARG A 221 -3.37 -10.29 2.08
N VAL A 222 -3.38 -8.96 1.96
CA VAL A 222 -4.62 -8.18 1.90
C VAL A 222 -5.45 -8.51 0.65
N ILE A 223 -4.82 -8.66 -0.52
CA ILE A 223 -5.52 -9.08 -1.75
C ILE A 223 -6.21 -10.43 -1.55
N LEU A 224 -5.49 -11.43 -1.04
CA LEU A 224 -6.00 -12.79 -0.85
C LEU A 224 -7.17 -12.80 0.15
N SER A 225 -7.03 -12.09 1.25
CA SER A 225 -8.07 -11.96 2.28
C SER A 225 -9.30 -11.19 1.81
N LEU A 226 -9.13 -10.08 1.08
CA LEU A 226 -10.26 -9.33 0.53
C LEU A 226 -10.98 -10.09 -0.58
N ALA A 227 -10.26 -10.85 -1.40
CA ALA A 227 -10.87 -11.72 -2.40
C ALA A 227 -11.74 -12.80 -1.73
N ALA A 228 -11.20 -13.51 -0.73
CA ALA A 228 -11.97 -14.53 0.00
C ALA A 228 -13.16 -13.94 0.77
N LEU A 229 -13.01 -12.75 1.36
CA LEU A 229 -14.13 -12.03 1.97
C LEU A 229 -15.18 -11.68 0.91
N HIS A 230 -14.77 -11.11 -0.23
CA HIS A 230 -15.68 -10.73 -1.31
C HIS A 230 -16.50 -11.92 -1.83
N GLU A 231 -15.88 -13.08 -2.04
CA GLU A 231 -16.59 -14.30 -2.43
C GLU A 231 -17.62 -14.76 -1.39
N ALA A 232 -17.38 -14.49 -0.10
CA ALA A 232 -18.29 -14.87 0.97
C ALA A 232 -19.47 -13.91 1.16
N LEU A 233 -19.42 -12.68 0.61
CA LEU A 233 -20.47 -11.68 0.76
C LEU A 233 -21.72 -12.05 -0.05
N ASP A 234 -22.90 -11.80 0.53
CA ASP A 234 -24.18 -11.91 -0.16
C ASP A 234 -24.32 -10.78 -1.21
N ASP A 235 -25.07 -11.03 -2.29
CA ASP A 235 -25.12 -10.13 -3.46
C ASP A 235 -25.70 -8.75 -3.16
N ASP A 236 -26.69 -8.67 -2.28
CA ASP A 236 -27.30 -7.41 -1.84
C ASP A 236 -26.33 -6.58 -0.97
N VAL A 237 -25.51 -7.25 -0.17
CA VAL A 237 -24.41 -6.63 0.60
C VAL A 237 -23.35 -6.10 -0.36
N LYS A 238 -22.90 -6.88 -1.36
CA LYS A 238 -21.95 -6.42 -2.38
C LYS A 238 -22.43 -5.15 -3.09
N LYS A 239 -23.70 -5.11 -3.49
CA LYS A 239 -24.33 -3.96 -4.17
C LYS A 239 -24.46 -2.72 -3.26
N SER A 240 -24.50 -2.92 -1.95
CA SER A 240 -24.67 -1.85 -0.96
C SER A 240 -23.34 -1.30 -0.42
N LEU A 241 -22.22 -1.95 -0.74
CA LEU A 241 -20.89 -1.51 -0.35
C LEU A 241 -20.37 -0.38 -1.27
N ARG A 242 -19.66 0.58 -0.68
CA ARG A 242 -19.03 1.68 -1.43
C ARG A 242 -18.03 1.16 -2.45
N THR A 243 -18.15 1.68 -3.68
CA THR A 243 -17.30 1.36 -4.84
C THR A 243 -16.29 2.46 -5.18
N GLN A 244 -16.53 3.70 -4.75
CA GLN A 244 -15.66 4.85 -5.05
C GLN A 244 -14.67 5.12 -3.92
N SER A 245 -13.38 5.33 -4.23
CA SER A 245 -12.35 5.57 -3.22
C SER A 245 -12.50 6.95 -2.55
N ARG A 246 -12.41 6.99 -1.21
CA ARG A 246 -12.35 8.22 -0.41
C ARG A 246 -10.93 8.78 -0.25
N ARG A 247 -9.92 8.02 -0.69
CA ARG A 247 -8.49 8.27 -0.46
C ARG A 247 -7.74 8.68 -1.72
N PHE A 248 -8.47 8.97 -2.80
CA PHE A 248 -7.85 9.42 -4.04
C PHE A 248 -7.16 10.77 -3.80
N ALA A 249 -5.85 10.82 -4.04
CA ALA A 249 -5.06 12.02 -3.87
C ALA A 249 -5.41 13.03 -4.96
N THR A 250 -5.73 14.26 -4.56
CA THR A 250 -5.97 15.38 -5.44
C THR A 250 -5.15 16.58 -4.97
N PRO A 251 -4.86 17.56 -5.86
CA PRO A 251 -4.21 18.80 -5.44
C PRO A 251 -4.92 19.49 -4.26
N GLY A 252 -6.24 19.33 -4.14
CA GLY A 252 -7.03 19.93 -3.06
C GLY A 252 -7.05 19.17 -1.73
N ASN A 253 -6.51 17.94 -1.64
CA ASN A 253 -6.53 17.15 -0.40
C ASN A 253 -5.17 16.58 0.04
N VAL A 254 -4.13 16.69 -0.80
CA VAL A 254 -2.80 16.14 -0.51
C VAL A 254 -2.20 16.75 0.75
N GLU A 255 -2.28 18.07 0.91
CA GLU A 255 -1.73 18.77 2.07
C GLU A 255 -2.43 18.36 3.38
N SER A 256 -3.77 18.35 3.39
CA SER A 256 -4.53 17.94 4.58
C SER A 256 -4.32 16.47 4.94
N THR A 257 -4.05 15.62 3.96
CA THR A 257 -3.66 14.22 4.16
C THR A 257 -2.31 14.13 4.87
N VAL A 258 -1.29 14.86 4.40
CA VAL A 258 0.04 14.89 5.03
C VAL A 258 -0.03 15.44 6.46
N VAL A 259 -0.76 16.53 6.68
CA VAL A 259 -0.96 17.14 8.00
C VAL A 259 -1.58 16.15 8.98
N ARG A 260 -2.65 15.45 8.58
CA ARG A 260 -3.26 14.39 9.40
C ARG A 260 -2.31 13.23 9.68
N GLY A 261 -1.50 12.85 8.70
CA GLY A 261 -0.47 11.82 8.88
C GLY A 261 0.55 12.20 9.95
N ARG A 262 1.04 13.45 9.91
CA ARG A 262 1.93 13.98 10.95
C ARG A 262 1.25 14.10 12.31
N ALA A 263 -0.02 14.49 12.35
CA ALA A 263 -0.79 14.53 13.59
C ALA A 263 -0.94 13.14 14.22
N LEU A 264 -1.27 12.12 13.41
CA LEU A 264 -1.33 10.73 13.87
C LEU A 264 0.02 10.25 14.39
N TRP A 265 1.10 10.49 13.63
CA TRP A 265 2.46 10.19 14.04
C TRP A 265 2.78 10.80 15.41
N ASN A 266 2.53 12.10 15.59
CA ASN A 266 2.76 12.78 16.86
C ASN A 266 1.93 12.15 17.99
N SER A 267 0.65 11.82 17.76
CA SER A 267 -0.22 11.18 18.76
C SER A 267 0.28 9.81 19.24
N ILE A 268 1.01 9.08 18.40
CA ILE A 268 1.55 7.75 18.74
C ILE A 268 2.91 7.90 19.43
N TYR A 269 3.79 8.75 18.90
CA TYR A 269 5.20 8.75 19.24
C TYR A 269 5.64 9.87 20.19
N ALA A 270 4.80 10.86 20.52
CA ALA A 270 5.16 11.91 21.47
C ALA A 270 5.56 11.33 22.85
N PRO A 271 6.58 11.90 23.53
CA PRO A 271 7.36 13.09 23.15
C PRO A 271 8.55 12.78 22.21
N HIS A 272 8.72 11.54 21.75
CA HIS A 272 9.87 11.12 20.93
C HIS A 272 9.60 11.16 19.41
N ALA A 273 8.49 11.76 18.98
CA ALA A 273 8.04 11.78 17.59
C ALA A 273 9.10 12.33 16.63
N ASP A 274 9.72 13.47 16.95
CA ASP A 274 10.71 14.10 16.07
C ASP A 274 12.03 13.32 16.07
N LYS A 275 12.50 12.86 17.23
CA LYS A 275 13.70 12.03 17.32
C LYS A 275 13.57 10.73 16.50
N LEU A 276 12.40 10.09 16.54
CA LEU A 276 12.17 8.88 15.75
C LEU A 276 12.04 9.22 14.25
N HIS A 277 11.38 10.33 13.92
CA HIS A 277 11.27 10.82 12.55
C HIS A 277 12.65 11.02 11.91
N ASP A 278 13.53 11.75 12.60
CA ASP A 278 14.88 12.05 12.10
C ASP A 278 15.75 10.79 12.01
N LYS A 279 15.57 9.85 12.95
CA LYS A 279 16.24 8.55 12.89
C LYS A 279 15.83 7.75 11.65
N LEU A 280 14.54 7.73 11.30
CA LEU A 280 14.07 7.04 10.10
C LEU A 280 14.50 7.76 8.82
N ALA A 281 14.53 9.09 8.83
CA ALA A 281 15.05 9.90 7.73
C ALA A 281 16.54 9.60 7.45
N ALA A 282 17.33 9.37 8.51
CA ALA A 282 18.74 9.00 8.38
C ALA A 282 18.95 7.60 7.77
N TYR A 283 17.96 6.70 7.85
CA TYR A 283 18.00 5.43 7.13
C TYR A 283 17.67 5.62 5.65
N HIS A 284 16.60 6.37 5.35
CA HIS A 284 16.25 6.78 4.00
C HIS A 284 15.26 7.95 4.05
N PRO A 285 15.50 9.08 3.36
CA PRO A 285 14.64 10.26 3.43
C PRO A 285 13.21 9.98 2.94
N ASP A 286 13.06 9.22 1.86
CA ASP A 286 11.73 8.88 1.34
C ASP A 286 10.94 7.93 2.24
N PHE A 287 11.61 7.17 3.13
CA PHE A 287 10.92 6.18 3.95
C PHE A 287 10.02 6.85 4.99
N ILE A 288 10.52 7.88 5.68
CA ILE A 288 9.70 8.63 6.62
C ILE A 288 8.60 9.42 5.90
N SER A 289 8.88 9.97 4.70
CA SER A 289 7.85 10.63 3.87
C SER A 289 6.74 9.66 3.48
N PHE A 290 7.08 8.46 3.04
CA PHE A 290 6.13 7.38 2.74
C PHE A 290 5.28 7.02 3.98
N ILE A 291 5.90 6.89 5.15
CA ILE A 291 5.19 6.56 6.40
C ILE A 291 4.16 7.65 6.71
N ILE A 292 4.56 8.92 6.71
CA ILE A 292 3.65 10.03 7.04
C ILE A 292 2.47 10.10 6.05
N GLN A 293 2.73 9.97 4.74
CA GLN A 293 1.69 9.96 3.73
C GLN A 293 0.75 8.76 3.89
N SER A 294 1.29 7.58 4.20
CA SER A 294 0.52 6.36 4.46
C SER A 294 -0.30 6.45 5.75
N TYR A 295 0.25 7.11 6.78
CA TYR A 295 -0.48 7.38 8.02
C TYR A 295 -1.68 8.27 7.74
N GLY A 296 -1.48 9.35 6.98
CA GLY A 296 -2.54 10.28 6.62
C GLY A 296 -3.63 9.67 5.75
N SER A 297 -3.23 8.95 4.71
CA SER A 297 -4.14 8.41 3.69
C SER A 297 -4.83 7.11 4.13
N VAL A 298 -4.13 6.22 4.83
CA VAL A 298 -4.63 4.88 5.18
C VAL A 298 -4.96 4.76 6.67
N LEU A 299 -4.01 5.03 7.57
CA LEU A 299 -4.19 4.69 8.99
C LEU A 299 -5.06 5.67 9.77
N CYS A 300 -5.04 6.96 9.43
CA CYS A 300 -5.94 7.95 10.00
C CYS A 300 -7.40 7.54 9.79
N PRO A 301 -8.29 7.82 10.76
CA PRO A 301 -9.72 7.88 10.48
C PRO A 301 -10.00 8.81 9.30
N LEU A 302 -11.00 8.47 8.48
CA LEU A 302 -11.52 9.39 7.48
C LEU A 302 -12.18 10.59 8.19
N PRO A 303 -12.17 11.81 7.59
CA PRO A 303 -12.92 12.96 8.10
C PRO A 303 -14.42 12.68 7.92
N GLY A 304 -15.04 12.07 8.92
CA GLY A 304 -16.38 11.52 8.85
C GLY A 304 -16.72 10.73 10.10
N ALA A 305 -17.93 10.21 10.18
CA ALA A 305 -18.37 9.44 11.35
C ALA A 305 -17.63 8.10 11.41
N THR A 306 -17.19 7.69 12.59
CA THR A 306 -16.71 6.32 12.81
C THR A 306 -17.88 5.34 12.86
N LYS A 307 -17.62 4.05 12.65
CA LYS A 307 -18.62 2.98 12.73
C LYS A 307 -18.32 2.01 13.86
N ALA A 308 -19.34 1.67 14.62
CA ALA A 308 -19.34 0.63 15.64
C ALA A 308 -19.99 -0.66 15.12
N PHE A 309 -19.76 -1.78 15.80
CA PHE A 309 -20.29 -3.10 15.43
C PHE A 309 -21.83 -3.13 15.28
N ALA A 310 -22.53 -2.42 16.17
CA ALA A 310 -23.99 -2.36 16.21
C ALA A 310 -24.61 -1.45 15.14
N ASP A 311 -23.81 -0.64 14.45
CA ASP A 311 -24.30 0.32 13.47
C ASP A 311 -24.84 -0.35 12.19
N ALA A 312 -25.55 0.45 11.41
CA ALA A 312 -26.01 0.13 10.08
C ALA A 312 -25.30 1.02 9.05
N SER A 313 -25.01 0.45 7.89
CA SER A 313 -24.46 1.16 6.74
C SER A 313 -25.24 0.83 5.48
N SER A 314 -25.24 1.77 4.53
CA SER A 314 -25.88 1.60 3.21
C SER A 314 -25.01 2.26 2.15
N LEU A 315 -25.37 2.13 0.88
CA LEU A 315 -24.62 2.75 -0.22
C LEU A 315 -24.54 4.29 -0.09
N ALA A 316 -25.49 4.92 0.60
CA ALA A 316 -25.52 6.36 0.82
C ALA A 316 -24.54 6.81 1.93
N ASP A 317 -23.99 5.89 2.71
CA ASP A 317 -23.04 6.16 3.78
C ASP A 317 -21.62 6.33 3.19
N PRO A 318 -21.05 7.56 3.17
CA PRO A 318 -19.71 7.77 2.63
C PRO A 318 -18.60 7.18 3.53
N ASP A 319 -18.91 6.96 4.81
CA ASP A 319 -17.97 6.61 5.88
C ASP A 319 -18.08 5.14 6.30
N GLN A 320 -18.57 4.28 5.40
CA GLN A 320 -18.63 2.84 5.61
C GLN A 320 -17.33 2.28 6.19
N GLY A 321 -17.45 1.64 7.36
CA GLY A 321 -16.37 0.96 8.05
C GLY A 321 -15.30 1.87 8.67
N ASN A 322 -15.50 3.20 8.68
CA ASN A 322 -14.49 4.14 9.18
C ASN A 322 -14.11 3.84 10.65
N LEU A 323 -12.84 3.49 10.86
CA LEU A 323 -12.32 3.10 12.17
C LEU A 323 -11.83 4.31 12.96
N SER A 324 -12.03 4.29 14.28
CA SER A 324 -11.54 5.29 15.22
C SER A 324 -10.00 5.30 15.32
N ARG A 325 -9.46 6.33 15.99
CA ARG A 325 -8.02 6.43 16.30
C ARG A 325 -7.58 5.25 17.17
N THR A 326 -8.38 4.82 18.13
CA THR A 326 -8.09 3.67 19.00
C THR A 326 -8.06 2.37 18.20
N LEU A 327 -9.09 2.12 17.38
CA LEU A 327 -9.16 0.93 16.53
C LEU A 327 -8.00 0.86 15.51
N GLY A 328 -7.48 2.00 15.06
CA GLY A 328 -6.25 2.05 14.27
C GLY A 328 -5.02 1.44 14.97
N SER A 329 -4.87 1.62 16.28
CA SER A 329 -3.83 0.94 17.06
C SER A 329 -4.12 -0.54 17.21
N VAL A 330 -5.39 -0.94 17.39
CA VAL A 330 -5.82 -2.34 17.46
C VAL A 330 -5.45 -3.11 16.19
N VAL A 331 -5.66 -2.50 15.00
CA VAL A 331 -5.19 -3.06 13.71
C VAL A 331 -3.68 -3.34 13.75
N GLY A 332 -2.89 -2.37 14.19
CA GLY A 332 -1.43 -2.50 14.27
C GLY A 332 -0.99 -3.61 15.22
N ILE A 333 -1.58 -3.67 16.43
CA ILE A 333 -1.26 -4.72 17.41
C ILE A 333 -1.61 -6.10 16.86
N ALA A 334 -2.83 -6.28 16.35
CA ALA A 334 -3.28 -7.58 15.82
C ALA A 334 -2.39 -8.06 14.66
N ALA A 335 -2.04 -7.15 13.74
CA ALA A 335 -1.18 -7.47 12.61
C ALA A 335 0.25 -7.81 13.04
N LEU A 336 0.89 -6.95 13.85
CA LEU A 336 2.29 -7.11 14.24
C LEU A 336 2.51 -8.27 15.23
N ARG A 337 1.52 -8.53 16.10
CA ARG A 337 1.56 -9.69 16.99
C ARG A 337 1.46 -11.00 16.20
N ALA A 338 0.60 -11.05 15.19
CA ALA A 338 0.44 -12.20 14.30
C ALA A 338 1.61 -12.41 13.32
N GLU A 339 2.24 -11.34 12.84
CA GLU A 339 3.44 -11.45 11.99
C GLU A 339 4.62 -12.09 12.75
N GLY A 340 4.74 -11.78 14.04
CA GLY A 340 5.86 -12.19 14.87
C GLY A 340 7.18 -11.53 14.46
N ARG A 341 8.22 -11.71 15.28
CA ARG A 341 9.61 -11.25 14.99
C ARG A 341 9.78 -9.74 14.69
N VAL A 342 8.79 -8.91 15.01
CA VAL A 342 8.80 -7.45 14.85
C VAL A 342 8.61 -6.73 16.20
N GLY A 343 9.20 -7.28 17.27
CA GLY A 343 8.99 -6.86 18.67
C GLY A 343 9.01 -5.35 18.92
N PRO A 344 10.00 -4.58 18.43
CA PRO A 344 10.02 -3.13 18.61
C PRO A 344 8.79 -2.41 18.02
N GLN A 345 8.26 -2.90 16.89
CA GLN A 345 7.06 -2.33 16.27
C GLN A 345 5.82 -2.69 17.09
N LEU A 346 5.70 -3.95 17.54
CA LEU A 346 4.60 -4.36 18.42
C LEU A 346 4.53 -3.49 19.68
N ILE A 347 5.66 -3.32 20.38
CA ILE A 347 5.78 -2.46 21.57
C ILE A 347 5.30 -1.04 21.25
N SER A 348 5.74 -0.49 20.11
CA SER A 348 5.35 0.86 19.72
C SER A 348 3.84 1.00 19.50
N HIS A 349 3.19 0.02 18.88
CA HIS A 349 1.75 0.06 18.64
C HIS A 349 0.94 -0.21 19.92
N THR A 350 1.45 -1.02 20.84
CA THR A 350 0.90 -1.16 22.19
C THR A 350 0.92 0.16 22.95
N PHE A 351 2.06 0.88 22.96
CA PHE A 351 2.10 2.24 23.51
C PHE A 351 1.16 3.19 22.76
N GLY A 352 1.04 3.05 21.44
CA GLY A 352 0.10 3.83 20.63
C GLY A 352 -1.37 3.59 20.98
N LEU A 353 -1.74 2.41 21.46
CA LEU A 353 -3.07 2.10 22.00
C LEU A 353 -3.25 2.69 23.39
N LEU A 354 -2.30 2.48 24.31
CA LEU A 354 -2.35 3.04 25.65
C LEU A 354 -2.49 4.57 25.60
N LYS A 355 -1.74 5.25 24.73
CA LYS A 355 -1.83 6.70 24.54
C LYS A 355 -3.14 7.18 23.91
N ALA A 356 -3.88 6.30 23.24
CA ALA A 356 -5.17 6.67 22.66
C ALA A 356 -6.18 7.09 23.74
N ARG A 357 -5.98 6.69 25.02
CA ARG A 357 -6.82 7.09 26.16
C ARG A 357 -6.83 8.60 26.43
N TYR A 358 -5.86 9.33 25.89
CA TYR A 358 -5.75 10.79 26.02
C TYR A 358 -6.34 11.56 24.83
N VAL A 359 -6.91 10.85 23.85
CA VAL A 359 -7.63 11.48 22.74
C VAL A 359 -8.99 11.94 23.27
N GLU A 360 -9.42 13.13 22.87
CA GLU A 360 -10.73 13.66 23.26
C GLU A 360 -11.87 13.00 22.47
N GLY A 361 -13.06 12.91 23.08
CA GLY A 361 -14.26 12.43 22.41
C GLY A 361 -14.27 10.93 22.09
N LEU A 362 -13.55 10.11 22.87
CA LEU A 362 -13.59 8.65 22.73
C LEU A 362 -15.00 8.10 23.02
N SER A 363 -15.38 7.07 22.27
CA SER A 363 -16.49 6.21 22.67
C SER A 363 -16.13 5.44 23.95
N ALA A 364 -17.14 4.89 24.64
CA ALA A 364 -16.90 4.04 25.82
C ALA A 364 -16.04 2.82 25.47
N GLU A 365 -16.28 2.21 24.30
CA GLU A 365 -15.48 1.10 23.79
C GLU A 365 -14.02 1.52 23.53
N ASP A 366 -13.80 2.66 22.86
CA ASP A 366 -12.45 3.15 22.58
C ASP A 366 -11.68 3.51 23.87
N ALA A 367 -12.36 4.11 24.85
CA ALA A 367 -11.76 4.42 26.14
C ALA A 367 -11.37 3.13 26.90
N TRP A 368 -12.24 2.11 26.88
CA TRP A 368 -11.96 0.82 27.48
C TRP A 368 -10.81 0.09 26.78
N LEU A 369 -10.82 0.00 25.44
CA LEU A 369 -9.75 -0.62 24.65
C LEU A 369 -8.38 0.04 24.91
N ALA A 370 -8.36 1.36 25.10
CA ALA A 370 -7.13 2.11 25.37
C ALA A 370 -6.67 2.04 26.83
N SER A 371 -7.45 1.46 27.74
CA SER A 371 -7.07 1.19 29.13
C SER A 371 -6.00 0.09 29.23
N ASP A 372 -5.44 -0.11 30.42
CA ASP A 372 -4.45 -1.18 30.65
C ASP A 372 -5.11 -2.56 30.47
N GLU A 373 -6.29 -2.75 31.04
CA GLU A 373 -7.09 -3.98 30.91
C GLU A 373 -7.49 -4.25 29.45
N GLY A 374 -8.00 -3.24 28.74
CA GLY A 374 -8.39 -3.39 27.35
C GLY A 374 -7.21 -3.68 26.42
N THR A 375 -6.06 -3.07 26.68
CA THR A 375 -4.84 -3.30 25.90
C THR A 375 -4.29 -4.71 26.14
N GLU A 376 -4.29 -5.19 27.38
CA GLU A 376 -3.96 -6.57 27.72
C GLU A 376 -4.92 -7.54 27.01
N TRP A 377 -6.22 -7.25 27.07
CA TRP A 377 -7.24 -8.06 26.41
C TRP A 377 -6.99 -8.17 24.90
N VAL A 378 -6.67 -7.07 24.21
CA VAL A 378 -6.35 -7.11 22.77
C VAL A 378 -5.19 -8.07 22.49
N LEU A 379 -4.10 -8.00 23.25
CA LEU A 379 -2.94 -8.89 23.07
C LEU A 379 -3.30 -10.36 23.29
N ARG A 380 -3.98 -10.66 24.41
CA ARG A 380 -4.37 -12.02 24.79
C ARG A 380 -5.37 -12.63 23.80
N THR A 381 -6.34 -11.86 23.32
CA THR A 381 -7.32 -12.34 22.33
C THR A 381 -6.67 -12.61 20.98
N VAL A 382 -5.67 -11.81 20.57
CA VAL A 382 -4.88 -12.11 19.37
C VAL A 382 -4.15 -13.45 19.53
N ASP A 383 -3.49 -13.67 20.67
CA ASP A 383 -2.80 -14.94 20.96
C ASP A 383 -3.78 -16.13 20.95
N GLU A 384 -4.94 -16.00 21.61
CA GLU A 384 -5.97 -17.05 21.64
C GLU A 384 -6.47 -17.43 20.23
N ILE A 385 -6.61 -16.45 19.34
CA ILE A 385 -6.97 -16.70 17.94
C ILE A 385 -5.83 -17.43 17.23
N LEU A 386 -4.59 -16.98 17.41
CA LEU A 386 -3.41 -17.58 16.76
C LEU A 386 -3.19 -19.03 17.18
N ASP A 387 -3.40 -19.36 18.45
CA ASP A 387 -3.26 -20.72 18.97
C ASP A 387 -4.15 -21.70 18.21
N VAL A 388 -5.38 -21.30 17.86
CA VAL A 388 -6.32 -22.14 17.09
C VAL A 388 -6.00 -22.11 15.59
N VAL A 389 -5.61 -20.97 15.02
CA VAL A 389 -5.41 -20.87 13.55
C VAL A 389 -4.02 -21.29 13.08
N GLN A 390 -3.05 -21.44 13.98
CA GLN A 390 -1.69 -21.87 13.66
C GLN A 390 -1.38 -23.32 14.07
N SER A 391 -2.20 -23.94 14.93
CA SER A 391 -2.02 -25.32 15.43
C SER A 391 -1.81 -26.35 14.31
N GLU A 392 -2.57 -26.31 13.21
CA GLU A 392 -2.41 -27.28 12.11
C GLU A 392 -1.19 -27.02 11.21
N GLY A 393 -0.63 -25.80 11.23
CA GLY A 393 0.58 -25.49 10.46
C GLY A 393 1.80 -26.28 10.97
N GLN A 394 1.83 -26.56 12.27
CA GLN A 394 2.92 -27.31 12.91
C GLN A 394 2.79 -28.82 12.70
N GLU A 395 1.57 -29.37 12.70
CA GLU A 395 1.36 -30.80 12.43
C GLU A 395 1.67 -31.18 10.97
N ALA A 396 1.34 -30.32 10.00
CA ALA A 396 1.67 -30.55 8.60
C ALA A 396 3.20 -30.47 8.35
N GLU A 397 3.90 -29.55 9.02
CA GLU A 397 5.36 -29.44 8.94
C GLU A 397 6.09 -30.63 9.60
N MET A 398 5.53 -31.20 10.67
CA MET A 398 6.03 -32.45 11.26
C MET A 398 5.80 -33.66 10.34
N LYS A 399 4.67 -33.72 9.63
CA LYS A 399 4.36 -34.85 8.71
C LYS A 399 5.17 -34.83 7.40
N VAL A 400 5.68 -33.67 6.99
CA VAL A 400 6.55 -33.53 5.80
C VAL A 400 8.03 -33.87 6.12
N LYS A 401 8.40 -33.97 7.41
CA LYS A 401 9.67 -34.53 7.85
C LYS A 401 9.56 -36.03 8.11
N LEU A 402 9.34 -36.83 7.07
CA LEU A 402 9.59 -38.28 7.06
C LEU A 402 10.12 -38.72 5.70
#